data_AF-A0A2J6R5A6-F1
#
_entry.id   AF-A0A2J6R5A6-F1
#
_cell.length_a   1.000
_cell.length_b   1.000
_cell.length_c   1.000
_cell.angle_alpha   90.00
_cell.angle_beta   90.00
_cell.angle_gamma   90.00
#
_symmetry.space_group_name_H-M   'P 1'
#
loop_
_entity.id
_entity.type
_entity.pdbx_description
1 polymer ?
#
loop_
_entity_poly.entity_id
_entity_poly.type
_entity_poly.pdbx_seq_one_letter_code
_entity_poly.pdbx_strand_id
1 'polypeptide(L)'
;MLRRSVLSFTRRPLSTMASQTPMEDTMRTKITEALRPSTLEIHNDSHLHSHHKAMAGSTSQETHFRVVITSEAFKSKMQPARHRMVYALLKEEMAREGGIHALQLRTRTLDEETKQAEREAAEKGESIDAKVDTA
;
A
#
# COMPACT_ATOMS: atom_id res chain seq x y z
N MET A 1 -4.31 66.32 -6.11
CA MET A 1 -4.79 65.29 -5.17
C MET A 1 -5.03 63.99 -5.93
N LEU A 2 -4.06 63.07 -6.00
CA LEU A 2 -4.24 61.75 -6.62
C LEU A 2 -3.84 60.66 -5.61
N ARG A 3 -4.82 59.96 -5.04
CA ARG A 3 -4.63 58.78 -4.19
C ARG A 3 -4.56 57.54 -5.08
N ARG A 4 -3.35 57.02 -5.35
CA ARG A 4 -3.18 55.71 -6.00
C ARG A 4 -3.22 54.63 -4.93
N SER A 5 -4.33 53.90 -4.88
CA SER A 5 -4.49 52.70 -4.07
C SER A 5 -3.72 51.56 -4.73
N VAL A 6 -2.74 51.01 -4.04
CA VAL A 6 -2.05 49.76 -4.42
C VAL A 6 -2.80 48.60 -3.80
N LEU A 7 -3.56 47.87 -4.63
CA LEU A 7 -4.18 46.60 -4.27
C LEU A 7 -3.09 45.52 -4.23
N SER A 8 -2.61 45.21 -3.02
CA SER A 8 -1.73 44.08 -2.77
C SER A 8 -2.50 42.78 -2.94
N PHE A 9 -2.30 42.11 -4.07
CA PHE A 9 -2.87 40.79 -4.35
C PHE A 9 -2.04 39.74 -3.61
N THR A 10 -2.44 39.38 -2.38
CA THR A 10 -1.84 38.28 -1.64
C THR A 10 -2.27 36.96 -2.29
N ARG A 11 -1.37 36.40 -3.12
CA ARG A 11 -1.56 35.10 -3.76
C ARG A 11 -1.43 34.02 -2.69
N ARG A 12 -2.56 33.58 -2.15
CA ARG A 12 -2.68 32.49 -1.18
C ARG A 12 -2.10 31.21 -1.80
N PRO A 13 -1.06 30.57 -1.22
CA PRO A 13 -0.57 29.30 -1.73
C PRO A 13 -1.65 28.23 -1.52
N LEU A 14 -1.84 27.37 -2.52
CA LEU A 14 -2.71 26.21 -2.42
C LEU A 14 -2.23 25.33 -1.26
N SER A 15 -3.10 25.14 -0.25
CA SER A 15 -2.92 24.15 0.79
C SER A 15 -2.87 22.76 0.14
N THR A 16 -1.70 22.13 0.14
CA THR A 16 -1.59 20.68 -0.06
C THR A 16 -2.51 20.01 0.95
N MET A 17 -3.57 19.35 0.50
CA MET A 17 -4.43 18.56 1.38
C MET A 17 -3.56 17.46 1.98
N ALA A 18 -3.41 17.48 3.31
CA ALA A 18 -2.76 16.39 4.02
C ALA A 18 -3.70 15.17 3.94
N SER A 19 -3.34 14.18 3.12
CA SER A 19 -3.99 12.87 3.14
C SER A 19 -3.89 12.28 4.54
N GLN A 20 -4.93 11.55 4.95
CA GLN A 20 -4.98 10.87 6.24
C GLN A 20 -3.98 9.70 6.32
N THR A 21 -3.46 9.22 5.18
CA THR A 21 -2.45 8.15 5.07
C THR A 21 -1.27 8.53 4.16
N PRO A 22 -0.43 9.49 4.57
CA PRO A 22 0.63 10.05 3.72
C PRO A 22 1.70 9.02 3.30
N MET A 23 1.99 8.01 4.14
CA MET A 23 2.92 6.94 3.77
C MET A 23 2.30 5.99 2.73
N GLU A 24 1.03 5.65 2.90
CA GLU A 24 0.30 4.78 1.97
C GLU A 24 0.27 5.40 0.56
N ASP A 25 -0.04 6.68 0.46
CA ASP A 25 -0.10 7.40 -0.82
C ASP A 25 1.26 7.47 -1.50
N THR A 26 2.33 7.66 -0.72
CA THR A 26 3.70 7.63 -1.23
C THR A 26 4.05 6.25 -1.80
N MET A 27 3.75 5.18 -1.06
CA MET A 27 3.96 3.80 -1.52
C MET A 27 3.14 3.50 -2.77
N ARG A 28 1.86 3.88 -2.79
CA ARG A 28 0.95 3.68 -3.92
C ARG A 28 1.51 4.33 -5.18
N THR A 29 2.01 5.56 -5.07
CA THR A 29 2.59 6.29 -6.20
C THR A 29 3.85 5.59 -6.72
N LYS A 30 4.84 5.33 -5.84
CA LYS A 30 6.10 4.69 -6.22
C LYS A 30 5.91 3.29 -6.84
N ILE A 31 5.04 2.47 -6.25
CA ILE A 31 4.74 1.13 -6.76
C ILE A 31 4.05 1.21 -8.12
N THR A 32 3.09 2.12 -8.27
CA THR A 32 2.36 2.30 -9.54
C THR A 32 3.29 2.75 -10.66
N GLU A 33 4.18 3.70 -10.39
CA GLU A 33 5.13 4.22 -11.37
C GLU A 33 6.17 3.16 -11.79
N ALA A 34 6.72 2.41 -10.84
CA ALA A 34 7.80 1.48 -11.11
C ALA A 34 7.33 0.12 -11.67
N LEU A 35 6.20 -0.40 -11.20
CA LEU A 35 5.76 -1.77 -11.47
C LEU A 35 4.48 -1.85 -12.30
N ARG A 36 3.78 -0.73 -12.51
CA ARG A 36 2.52 -0.65 -13.26
C ARG A 36 1.60 -1.85 -12.98
N PRO A 37 1.26 -2.08 -11.70
CA PRO A 37 0.52 -3.26 -11.30
C PRO A 37 -0.90 -3.22 -11.85
N SER A 38 -1.43 -4.39 -12.17
CA SER A 38 -2.84 -4.57 -12.53
C SER A 38 -3.73 -4.49 -11.28
N THR A 39 -3.24 -5.03 -10.16
CA THR A 39 -3.91 -4.97 -8.85
C THR A 39 -2.92 -4.50 -7.80
N LEU A 40 -3.29 -3.50 -7.00
CA LEU A 40 -2.51 -3.00 -5.88
C LEU A 40 -3.40 -2.77 -4.67
N GLU A 41 -3.18 -3.57 -3.63
CA GLU A 41 -3.85 -3.43 -2.33
C GLU A 41 -2.80 -3.11 -1.26
N ILE A 42 -3.05 -2.05 -0.49
CA ILE A 42 -2.20 -1.64 0.62
C ILE A 42 -3.08 -1.60 1.86
N HIS A 43 -2.67 -2.33 2.90
CA HIS A 43 -3.34 -2.37 4.19
C HIS A 43 -2.39 -1.90 5.28
N ASN A 44 -2.84 -0.97 6.10
CA ASN A 44 -2.11 -0.52 7.29
C ASN A 44 -2.54 -1.37 8.50
N ASP A 45 -1.66 -2.27 8.93
CA ASP A 45 -1.87 -3.18 10.06
C ASP A 45 -1.23 -2.62 11.36
N SER A 46 -0.80 -1.36 11.37
CA SER A 46 -0.06 -0.75 12.50
C SER A 46 -0.84 -0.74 13.81
N HIS A 47 -2.17 -0.65 13.75
CA HIS A 47 -3.02 -0.70 14.94
C HIS A 47 -2.93 -2.03 15.69
N LEU A 48 -2.73 -3.15 14.99
CA LEU A 48 -2.62 -4.48 15.58
C LEU A 48 -1.33 -4.66 16.41
N HIS A 49 -0.33 -3.81 16.19
CA HIS A 49 0.98 -3.90 16.85
C HIS A 49 1.30 -2.70 17.75
N SER A 50 0.33 -1.79 17.94
CA SER A 50 0.42 -0.61 18.81
C SER A 50 0.64 -0.93 20.30
N HIS A 51 0.44 -2.17 20.73
CA HIS A 51 0.59 -2.61 22.13
C HIS A 51 2.00 -3.11 22.50
N HIS A 52 2.96 -3.12 21.58
CA HIS A 52 4.33 -3.51 21.92
C HIS A 52 5.12 -2.36 22.55
N LYS A 53 5.75 -2.61 23.72
CA LYS A 53 6.65 -1.67 24.43
C LYS A 53 7.76 -1.04 23.57
N ALA A 54 8.13 -1.68 22.45
CA ALA A 54 9.11 -1.13 21.48
C ALA A 54 8.58 0.07 20.68
N MET A 55 7.28 0.33 20.70
CA MET A 55 6.64 1.52 20.08
C MET A 55 6.54 2.71 21.06
N ALA A 56 6.99 2.57 22.31
CA ALA A 56 7.03 3.66 23.28
C ALA A 56 8.08 4.70 22.85
N GLY A 57 7.64 5.69 22.06
CA GLY A 57 8.48 6.74 21.48
C GLY A 57 8.40 6.85 19.95
N SER A 58 7.70 5.95 19.26
CA SER A 58 7.47 6.09 17.82
C SER A 58 6.32 7.06 17.56
N THR A 59 6.61 8.17 16.87
CA THR A 59 5.62 9.19 16.48
C THR A 59 4.70 8.72 15.35
N SER A 60 5.04 7.62 14.67
CA SER A 60 4.33 7.15 13.48
C SER A 60 3.35 6.01 13.77
N GLN A 61 2.10 6.19 13.36
CA GLN A 61 1.06 5.14 13.36
C GLN A 61 1.02 4.34 12.04
N GLU A 62 2.03 4.50 11.19
CA GLU A 62 2.14 3.91 9.86
C GLU A 62 3.45 3.10 9.76
N THR A 63 3.58 2.06 10.57
CA THR A 63 4.83 1.28 10.71
C THR A 63 4.73 -0.15 10.16
N HIS A 64 3.53 -0.72 10.10
CA HIS A 64 3.29 -2.09 9.62
C HIS A 64 2.34 -2.06 8.43
N PHE A 65 2.82 -2.56 7.30
CA PHE A 65 2.04 -2.60 6.07
C PHE A 65 1.98 -3.99 5.46
N ARG A 66 0.82 -4.33 4.93
CA ARG A 66 0.63 -5.47 4.05
C ARG A 66 0.33 -4.96 2.66
N VAL A 67 1.11 -5.41 1.68
CA VAL A 67 0.95 -5.00 0.29
C VAL A 67 0.78 -6.22 -0.60
N VAL A 68 -0.32 -6.25 -1.34
CA VAL A 68 -0.60 -7.24 -2.38
C VAL A 68 -0.41 -6.58 -3.74
N ILE A 69 0.47 -7.14 -4.55
CA ILE A 69 0.84 -6.59 -5.85
C ILE A 69 0.71 -7.68 -6.90
N THR A 70 -0.12 -7.42 -7.89
CA THR A 70 -0.26 -8.26 -9.09
C THR A 70 0.28 -7.47 -10.27
N SER A 71 1.36 -7.95 -10.88
CA SER A 71 2.02 -7.27 -12.02
C SER A 71 2.68 -8.26 -12.97
N GLU A 72 2.70 -7.92 -14.27
CA GLU A 72 3.47 -8.65 -15.28
C GLU A 72 4.98 -8.50 -15.11
N ALA A 73 5.46 -7.46 -14.42
CA ALA A 73 6.89 -7.25 -14.14
C ALA A 73 7.53 -8.41 -13.34
N PHE A 74 6.68 -9.23 -12.72
CA PHE A 74 7.03 -10.41 -11.95
C PHE A 74 7.09 -11.71 -12.77
N LYS A 75 6.59 -11.68 -14.01
CA LYS A 75 6.66 -12.78 -14.96
C LYS A 75 8.14 -13.02 -15.29
N SER A 76 8.65 -14.20 -14.94
CA SER A 76 10.07 -14.61 -15.03
C SER A 76 10.98 -14.26 -13.83
N LYS A 77 10.44 -13.83 -12.69
CA LYS A 77 11.23 -13.61 -11.46
C LYS A 77 10.78 -14.51 -10.33
N MET A 78 11.72 -15.09 -9.60
CA MET A 78 11.43 -15.87 -8.38
C MET A 78 11.00 -14.96 -7.23
N GLN A 79 10.22 -15.49 -6.29
CA GLN A 79 9.64 -14.72 -5.19
C GLN A 79 10.65 -13.86 -4.40
N PRO A 80 11.85 -14.33 -4.02
CA PRO A 80 12.83 -13.48 -3.35
C PRO A 80 13.30 -12.29 -4.20
N ALA A 81 13.42 -12.46 -5.51
CA ALA A 81 13.79 -11.38 -6.43
C ALA A 81 12.68 -10.34 -6.55
N ARG A 82 11.42 -10.79 -6.56
CA ARG A 82 10.24 -9.92 -6.55
C ARG A 82 10.20 -9.05 -5.28
N HIS A 83 10.42 -9.67 -4.12
CA HIS A 83 10.50 -8.94 -2.85
C HIS A 83 11.65 -7.93 -2.84
N ARG A 84 12.85 -8.31 -3.30
CA ARG A 84 14.00 -7.40 -3.38
C ARG A 84 13.72 -6.18 -4.24
N MET A 85 12.99 -6.32 -5.35
CA MET A 85 12.60 -5.18 -6.17
C MET A 85 11.71 -4.19 -5.39
N VAL A 86 10.69 -4.69 -4.70
CA VAL A 86 9.78 -3.84 -3.93
C VAL A 86 10.50 -3.18 -2.74
N TYR A 87 11.34 -3.94 -2.02
CA TYR A 87 12.17 -3.38 -0.95
C TYR A 87 13.14 -2.31 -1.44
N ALA A 88 13.71 -2.47 -2.64
CA ALA A 88 14.59 -1.46 -3.22
C ALA A 88 13.83 -0.16 -3.52
N LEU A 89 12.60 -0.25 -4.02
CA LEU A 89 11.75 0.91 -4.31
C LEU A 89 11.36 1.69 -3.05
N LEU A 90 11.09 0.98 -1.96
CA LEU A 90 10.65 1.55 -0.68
C LEU A 90 11.78 1.74 0.34
N LYS A 91 13.03 1.53 -0.07
CA LYS A 91 14.18 1.59 0.84
C LYS A 91 14.32 2.95 1.50
N GLU A 92 14.05 4.01 0.75
CA GLU A 92 14.11 5.39 1.23
C GLU A 92 13.02 5.63 2.28
N GLU A 93 11.80 5.18 2.02
CA GLU A 93 10.65 5.27 2.92
C GLU A 93 10.87 4.52 4.23
N MET A 94 11.51 3.34 4.16
CA MET A 94 11.89 2.56 5.34
C MET A 94 12.98 3.25 6.16
N ALA A 95 13.90 3.97 5.52
CA ALA A 95 15.01 4.65 6.19
C ALA A 95 14.61 6.01 6.81
N ARG A 96 13.43 6.54 6.49
CA ARG A 96 12.93 7.80 7.06
C ARG A 96 12.63 7.65 8.56
N GLU A 97 12.79 8.73 9.31
CA GLU A 97 12.38 8.78 10.71
C GLU A 97 10.87 8.57 10.83
N GLY A 98 10.46 7.57 11.62
CA GLY A 98 9.06 7.14 11.69
C GLY A 98 8.57 6.41 10.42
N GLY A 99 9.49 5.88 9.60
CA GLY A 99 9.20 5.10 8.42
C GLY A 99 8.68 3.69 8.70
N ILE A 100 8.55 2.90 7.62
CA ILE A 100 8.00 1.54 7.67
C ILE A 100 8.96 0.61 8.43
N HIS A 101 8.46 -0.06 9.47
CA HIS A 101 9.22 -1.04 10.26
C HIS A 101 9.06 -2.46 9.72
N ALA A 102 7.84 -2.84 9.31
CA ALA A 102 7.56 -4.16 8.77
C ALA A 102 6.68 -4.06 7.53
N LEU A 103 7.07 -4.80 6.49
CA LEU A 103 6.37 -4.85 5.21
C LEU A 103 6.11 -6.31 4.82
N GLN A 104 4.84 -6.70 4.83
CA GLN A 104 4.41 -7.99 4.35
C GLN A 104 4.08 -7.89 2.86
N LEU A 105 4.85 -8.58 2.03
CA LEU A 105 4.68 -8.56 0.58
C LEU A 105 4.00 -9.84 0.09
N ARG A 106 2.96 -9.67 -0.71
CA ARG A 106 2.37 -10.72 -1.55
C ARG A 106 2.50 -10.31 -3.00
N THR A 107 3.49 -10.86 -3.70
CA THR A 107 3.71 -10.60 -5.12
C THR A 107 3.16 -11.74 -5.95
N ARG A 108 2.26 -11.44 -6.88
CA ARG A 108 1.64 -12.40 -7.78
C ARG A 108 1.78 -11.96 -9.23
N THR A 109 1.79 -12.92 -10.14
CA THR A 109 1.64 -12.67 -11.58
C THR A 109 0.17 -12.73 -11.96
N LEU A 110 -0.20 -12.16 -13.12
CA LEU A 110 -1.56 -12.25 -13.65
C LEU A 110 -2.04 -13.72 -13.76
N ASP A 111 -1.17 -14.61 -14.25
CA ASP A 111 -1.48 -16.03 -14.41
C ASP A 111 -1.67 -16.75 -13.06
N GLU A 112 -1.00 -16.27 -12.00
CA GLU A 112 -1.18 -16.80 -10.64
C GLU A 112 -2.45 -16.25 -9.99
N GLU A 113 -2.79 -14.98 -10.23
CA GLU A 113 -4.00 -14.35 -9.72
C GLU A 113 -5.26 -15.00 -10.29
N THR A 114 -5.30 -15.28 -11.60
CA THR A 114 -6.44 -15.97 -12.24
C THR A 114 -6.64 -17.37 -11.66
N LYS A 115 -5.57 -18.15 -11.54
CA LYS A 115 -5.62 -19.49 -10.91
C LYS A 115 -6.07 -19.44 -9.46
N GLN A 116 -5.66 -18.42 -8.72
CA GLN A 116 -6.07 -18.25 -7.32
C GLN A 116 -7.55 -17.86 -7.24
N ALA A 117 -8.02 -16.96 -8.09
CA ALA A 117 -9.44 -16.60 -8.17
C ALA A 117 -10.31 -17.80 -8.54
N GLU A 118 -9.85 -18.65 -9.47
CA GLU A 118 -10.52 -19.91 -9.83
C GLU A 118 -10.60 -20.89 -8.65
N ARG A 119 -9.52 -21.05 -7.88
CA ARG A 119 -9.51 -21.89 -6.66
C ARG A 119 -10.46 -21.36 -5.60
N GLU A 120 -10.43 -20.05 -5.34
CA GLU A 120 -11.31 -19.41 -4.37
C GLU A 120 -12.78 -19.49 -4.78
N ALA A 121 -13.07 -19.44 -6.08
CA ALA A 121 -14.42 -19.68 -6.61
C ALA A 121 -14.86 -21.15 -6.43
N ALA A 122 -13.97 -22.11 -6.65
CA ALA A 122 -14.25 -23.53 -6.46
C ALA A 122 -14.50 -23.88 -4.97
N GLU A 123 -13.66 -23.37 -4.06
CA GLU A 123 -13.82 -23.58 -2.61
C GLU A 123 -15.11 -22.96 -2.07
N LYS A 124 -15.51 -21.78 -2.58
CA LYS A 124 -16.79 -21.17 -2.21
C LYS A 124 -17.97 -21.97 -2.74
N GLY A 125 -17.91 -22.52 -3.95
CA GLY A 125 -18.95 -23.41 -4.50
C GLY A 125 -19.20 -24.63 -3.62
N GLU A 126 -18.13 -25.34 -3.23
CA GLU A 126 -18.23 -26.56 -2.43
C GLU A 126 -18.74 -26.32 -1.01
N SER A 127 -18.50 -25.13 -0.44
CA SER A 127 -19.04 -24.74 0.88
C SER A 127 -20.54 -24.43 0.89
N ILE A 128 -21.14 -24.15 -0.28
CA ILE A 128 -22.58 -23.85 -0.41
C ILE A 128 -23.37 -25.16 -0.50
N ASP A 129 -22.85 -26.14 -1.24
CA ASP A 129 -23.49 -27.45 -1.41
C ASP A 129 -23.51 -28.27 -0.10
N ALA A 130 -22.46 -28.17 0.72
CA ALA A 130 -22.37 -28.86 2.02
C ALA A 130 -23.39 -28.37 3.08
N LYS A 131 -24.10 -27.26 2.86
CA LYS A 131 -25.03 -26.66 3.82
C LYS A 131 -26.51 -27.00 3.54
N VAL A 132 -26.80 -27.69 2.43
CA VAL A 132 -28.16 -28.04 2.01
C VAL A 132 -28.64 -29.39 2.58
N ASP A 133 -27.73 -30.26 3.05
CA ASP A 133 -28.04 -31.62 3.50
C ASP A 133 -28.33 -31.78 5.02
N THR A 134 -28.61 -30.71 5.76
CA THR A 134 -28.91 -30.79 7.22
C THR A 134 -30.28 -30.20 7.60
N ALA A 135 -31.27 -30.25 6.71
CA ALA A 135 -32.65 -29.86 7.00
C ALA A 135 -33.59 -31.07 7.08
#